data_AF-A0A818DSR4-F1
#
_entry.id   AF-A0A818DSR4-F1
#
_cell.length_a   1.000
_cell.length_b   1.000
_cell.length_c   1.000
_cell.angle_alpha   90.00
_cell.angle_beta   90.00
_cell.angle_gamma   90.00
#
_symmetry.space_group_name_H-M   'P 1'
#
loop_
_entity.id
_entity.type
_entity.pdbx_description
1 polymer ?
#
loop_
_entity_poly.entity_id
_entity_poly.type
_entity_poly.pdbx_seq_one_letter_code
_entity_poly.pdbx_strand_id
1 'polypeptide(L)'
;MRLTLADAGDSIEDANFEEEMAEAQLLRLYTFIEWVKEVLNINLVDIEEEEDDSKKSSEDNATIVSSVIHWVKDKLHLSSSSDSTHEEFTQQQKNHFRTDTKYNYYDHVFESEINRAIQLTEESYEKMLYKDVLKYGFFELQIARDNYRELCSEGEQMNLHLIKRFIEVQAILLAPICPHICDYVYQFLHPGKTIMNAKWPKAGKIDQSLIDSCNYLMNTAHDFRLRLKTYTTQQTSGKAKGTKSQPPLSPTHATIYVARSYPSWQTFVVSELKKLYLANNYSLPDSKQLSIHFKDRPEIEKKYQKKLMPFVIYSKDILEKSRNVTALDQHLSFDEYQVLQFNQDYLRRALNVEQIDIRLTDDNNIDATTLSNLEDIIPGKPIVHFRHEASITIRLINRQPYAPNFEWSIPVMNGDTIERIELRLRQHGDRQLRSSNKIRLYYFQNWEFYTRQLPNIATPLHGLVEFENKNEVLQIDLPHGTLVLGEQDIGNILVYFVE
;
A
#
# COMPACT_ATOMS: atom_id res chain seq x y z
N MET A 1 -1.74 -25.02 19.18
CA MET A 1 -2.08 -26.43 18.92
C MET A 1 -3.32 -26.58 18.03
N ARG A 2 -4.55 -26.19 18.42
CA ARG A 2 -5.73 -26.37 17.54
C ARG A 2 -5.60 -25.66 16.18
N LEU A 3 -5.01 -24.47 16.18
CA LEU A 3 -4.75 -23.71 14.96
C LEU A 3 -3.78 -24.44 14.01
N THR A 4 -2.72 -25.05 14.55
CA THR A 4 -1.76 -25.83 13.75
C THR A 4 -2.30 -27.16 13.30
N LEU A 5 -3.16 -27.79 14.09
CA LEU A 5 -3.84 -29.01 13.67
C LEU A 5 -4.77 -28.75 12.48
N ALA A 6 -5.40 -27.58 12.41
CA ALA A 6 -6.19 -27.19 11.23
C ALA A 6 -5.32 -26.96 9.98
N ASP A 7 -4.05 -26.58 10.15
CA ASP A 7 -3.11 -26.34 9.04
C ASP A 7 -2.33 -27.59 8.62
N ALA A 8 -2.35 -28.64 9.44
CA ALA A 8 -1.51 -29.83 9.30
C ALA A 8 -1.80 -30.64 8.02
N GLY A 9 -3.03 -30.55 7.49
CA GLY A 9 -3.42 -31.16 6.23
C GLY A 9 -4.86 -31.69 6.24
N ASP A 10 -5.55 -31.52 5.11
CA ASP A 10 -6.93 -32.03 4.90
C ASP A 10 -6.98 -33.18 3.88
N SER A 11 -5.83 -33.61 3.35
CA SER A 11 -5.76 -34.71 2.39
C SER A 11 -5.77 -36.06 3.12
N ILE A 12 -5.86 -37.14 2.34
CA ILE A 12 -5.73 -38.53 2.85
C ILE A 12 -4.26 -38.85 3.18
N GLU A 13 -3.33 -38.00 2.74
CA GLU A 13 -1.90 -38.16 3.02
C GLU A 13 -1.58 -37.81 4.48
N ASP A 14 -0.43 -38.28 4.97
CA ASP A 14 -0.02 -38.03 6.35
C ASP A 14 0.08 -36.52 6.64
N ALA A 15 -0.72 -36.06 7.61
CA ALA A 15 -0.71 -34.67 8.03
C ALA A 15 0.61 -34.33 8.75
N ASN A 16 1.10 -33.12 8.50
CA ASN A 16 2.36 -32.66 9.07
C ASN A 16 2.10 -31.65 10.20
N PHE A 17 2.48 -32.00 11.42
CA PHE A 17 2.44 -31.06 12.55
C PHE A 17 3.84 -30.50 12.81
N GLU A 18 4.02 -29.21 12.54
CA GLU A 18 5.30 -28.51 12.71
C GLU A 18 5.24 -27.54 13.90
N GLU A 19 6.15 -27.72 14.87
CA GLU A 19 6.19 -26.90 16.08
C GLU A 19 6.56 -25.44 15.78
N GLU A 20 7.46 -25.20 14.82
CA GLU A 20 7.82 -23.83 14.39
C GLU A 20 6.59 -23.06 13.87
N MET A 21 5.72 -23.74 13.12
CA MET A 21 4.46 -23.15 12.66
C MET A 21 3.51 -22.87 13.82
N ALA A 22 3.53 -23.69 14.89
CA ALA A 22 2.73 -23.46 16.10
C ALA A 22 3.14 -22.19 16.83
N GLU A 23 4.44 -21.93 16.93
CA GLU A 23 4.95 -20.70 17.54
C GLU A 23 4.62 -19.47 16.69
N ALA A 24 4.79 -19.55 15.37
CA ALA A 24 4.44 -18.47 14.45
C ALA A 24 2.94 -18.12 14.49
N GLN A 25 2.08 -19.13 14.52
CA GLN A 25 0.64 -18.95 14.63
C GLN A 25 0.21 -18.38 15.98
N LEU A 26 0.87 -18.79 17.08
CA LEU A 26 0.63 -18.22 18.41
C LEU A 26 0.99 -16.74 18.46
N LEU A 27 2.14 -16.36 17.87
CA LEU A 27 2.55 -14.96 17.78
C LEU A 27 1.52 -14.12 17.00
N ARG A 28 0.98 -14.65 15.90
CA ARG A 28 -0.07 -13.98 15.11
C ARG A 28 -1.38 -13.80 15.88
N LEU A 29 -1.77 -14.78 16.70
CA LEU A 29 -2.94 -14.67 17.57
C LEU A 29 -2.73 -13.59 18.64
N TYR A 30 -1.54 -13.55 19.24
CA TYR A 30 -1.18 -12.53 20.23
C TYR A 30 -1.19 -11.12 19.62
N THR A 31 -0.54 -10.91 18.47
CA THR A 31 -0.53 -9.60 17.80
C THR A 31 -1.94 -9.18 17.34
N PHE A 32 -2.78 -10.14 16.95
CA PHE A 32 -4.19 -9.88 16.66
C PHE A 32 -4.96 -9.39 17.89
N ILE A 33 -4.82 -10.05 19.05
CA ILE A 33 -5.48 -9.63 20.30
C ILE A 33 -5.02 -8.24 20.72
N GLU A 34 -3.71 -7.97 20.71
CA GLU A 34 -3.17 -6.66 21.09
C GLU A 34 -3.63 -5.56 20.13
N TRP A 35 -3.69 -5.86 18.83
CA TRP A 35 -4.25 -4.92 17.85
C TRP A 35 -5.74 -4.65 18.09
N VAL A 36 -6.55 -5.66 18.45
CA VAL A 36 -7.97 -5.46 18.79
C VAL A 36 -8.11 -4.56 20.03
N LYS A 37 -7.28 -4.77 21.06
CA LYS A 37 -7.27 -3.91 22.25
C LYS A 37 -6.88 -2.48 21.93
N GLU A 38 -5.86 -2.29 21.09
CA GLU A 38 -5.42 -0.96 20.63
C GLU A 38 -6.56 -0.24 19.89
N VAL A 39 -7.21 -0.92 18.94
CA VAL A 39 -8.31 -0.35 18.15
C VAL A 39 -9.53 -0.01 19.01
N LEU A 40 -9.87 -0.85 19.98
CA LEU A 40 -10.99 -0.62 20.88
C LEU A 40 -10.63 0.28 22.07
N ASN A 41 -9.35 0.69 22.18
CA ASN A 41 -8.79 1.46 23.29
C ASN A 41 -9.15 0.85 24.65
N ILE A 42 -8.98 -0.46 24.78
CA ILE A 42 -9.22 -1.21 26.01
C ILE A 42 -7.89 -1.24 26.76
N ASN A 43 -7.74 -0.37 27.75
CA ASN A 43 -6.62 -0.45 28.69
C ASN A 43 -6.92 -1.57 29.71
N LEU A 44 -5.89 -2.36 30.04
CA LEU A 44 -6.00 -3.41 31.07
C LEU A 44 -6.33 -2.84 32.47
N VAL A 45 -6.23 -1.51 32.66
CA VAL A 45 -6.52 -0.82 33.91
C VAL A 45 -8.03 -0.72 34.17
N ASP A 46 -8.86 -0.61 33.13
CA ASP A 46 -10.32 -0.45 33.30
C ASP A 46 -11.01 -1.77 33.72
N ILE A 47 -10.32 -2.91 33.62
CA ILE A 47 -10.85 -4.20 34.05
C ILE A 47 -10.66 -4.40 35.57
N GLU A 48 -9.59 -3.83 36.16
CA GLU A 48 -9.36 -3.93 37.61
C GLU A 48 -10.32 -3.05 38.43
N GLU A 49 -10.85 -1.95 37.85
CA GLU A 49 -11.81 -1.08 38.55
C GLU A 49 -13.28 -1.53 38.40
N GLU A 50 -13.65 -2.22 37.31
CA GLU A 50 -15.02 -2.77 37.14
C GLU A 50 -15.25 -4.14 37.80
N GLU A 51 -14.18 -4.82 38.24
CA GLU A 51 -14.28 -6.14 38.90
C GLU A 51 -14.94 -6.11 40.29
N ASP A 52 -15.12 -4.94 40.91
CA ASP A 52 -15.69 -4.84 42.26
C ASP A 52 -17.23 -4.80 42.32
N ASP A 53 -17.93 -4.60 41.19
CA ASP A 53 -19.40 -4.42 41.20
C ASP A 53 -20.11 -5.01 39.96
N SER A 54 -19.99 -6.32 39.71
CA SER A 54 -21.15 -7.23 39.47
C SER A 54 -20.86 -8.46 38.58
N LYS A 55 -21.20 -9.63 39.14
CA LYS A 55 -21.48 -10.94 38.52
C LYS A 55 -20.30 -11.90 38.25
N LYS A 56 -19.98 -12.64 39.31
CA LYS A 56 -19.59 -14.06 39.34
C LYS A 56 -20.50 -14.95 38.46
N SER A 57 -20.16 -15.13 37.19
CA SER A 57 -20.53 -16.35 36.42
C SER A 57 -19.75 -16.53 35.11
N SER A 58 -18.51 -16.03 34.99
CA SER A 58 -17.65 -16.25 33.81
C SER A 58 -16.15 -16.17 34.11
N GLU A 59 -15.72 -16.60 35.31
CA GLU A 59 -14.32 -16.45 35.78
C GLU A 59 -13.32 -17.46 35.16
N ASP A 60 -13.77 -18.53 34.50
CA ASP A 60 -12.87 -19.59 34.04
C ASP A 60 -12.21 -19.33 32.67
N ASN A 61 -12.82 -18.49 31.82
CA ASN A 61 -12.28 -18.23 30.46
C ASN A 61 -11.22 -17.13 30.44
N ALA A 62 -11.34 -16.11 31.32
CA ALA A 62 -10.43 -14.98 31.38
C ALA A 62 -9.04 -15.36 31.95
N THR A 63 -8.97 -16.33 32.86
CA THR A 63 -7.72 -16.78 33.50
C THR A 63 -6.82 -17.53 32.52
N ILE A 64 -7.38 -18.41 31.67
CA ILE A 64 -6.58 -19.21 30.73
C ILE A 64 -5.96 -18.32 29.64
N VAL A 65 -6.75 -17.43 29.03
CA VAL A 65 -6.26 -16.54 27.98
C VAL A 65 -5.25 -15.55 28.54
N SER A 66 -5.50 -14.97 29.71
CA SER A 66 -4.56 -14.06 30.38
C SER A 66 -3.26 -14.77 30.78
N SER A 67 -3.34 -16.03 31.23
CA SER A 67 -2.15 -16.86 31.52
C SER A 67 -1.34 -17.17 30.26
N VAL A 68 -2.01 -17.44 29.12
CA VAL A 68 -1.33 -17.65 27.83
C VAL A 68 -0.67 -16.36 27.34
N ILE A 69 -1.33 -15.22 27.47
CA ILE A 69 -0.77 -13.89 27.14
C ILE A 69 0.47 -13.62 28.00
N HIS A 70 0.40 -13.86 29.31
CA HIS A 70 1.53 -13.69 30.22
C HIS A 70 2.68 -14.64 29.88
N TRP A 71 2.39 -15.90 29.59
CA TRP A 71 3.39 -16.88 29.14
C TRP A 71 4.06 -16.47 27.82
N VAL A 72 3.29 -15.94 26.85
CA VAL A 72 3.84 -15.43 25.59
C VAL A 72 4.76 -14.23 25.84
N LYS A 73 4.35 -13.28 26.70
CA LYS A 73 5.18 -12.12 27.08
C LYS A 73 6.50 -12.56 27.72
N ASP A 74 6.45 -13.54 28.62
CA ASP A 74 7.60 -14.07 29.35
C ASP A 74 8.54 -14.88 28.43
N LYS A 75 8.00 -15.81 27.63
CA LYS A 75 8.78 -16.69 26.74
C LYS A 75 9.47 -15.94 25.60
N LEU A 76 8.94 -14.78 25.18
CA LEU A 76 9.49 -13.97 24.08
C LEU A 76 10.30 -12.75 24.56
N HIS A 77 10.50 -12.59 25.87
CA HIS A 77 11.22 -11.44 26.46
C HIS A 77 10.71 -10.07 26.00
N LEU A 78 9.38 -9.92 25.83
CA LEU A 78 8.80 -8.60 25.54
C LEU A 78 8.81 -7.77 26.83
N SER A 79 9.76 -6.84 26.95
CA SER A 79 9.87 -5.93 28.10
C SER A 79 8.71 -4.93 28.13
N SER A 80 8.03 -4.84 29.27
CA SER A 80 7.08 -3.75 29.60
C SER A 80 7.84 -2.41 29.62
N SER A 81 7.75 -1.68 28.51
CA SER A 81 8.43 -0.40 28.35
C SER A 81 7.44 0.72 28.69
N SER A 82 7.52 1.21 29.94
CA SER A 82 7.04 2.51 30.45
C SER A 82 5.57 2.91 30.22
N ASP A 83 4.75 2.69 31.25
CA ASP A 83 3.32 3.03 31.36
C ASP A 83 2.99 4.54 31.52
N SER A 84 3.96 5.46 31.50
CA SER A 84 3.67 6.90 31.72
C SER A 84 3.42 7.70 30.44
N THR A 85 3.75 7.17 29.26
CA THR A 85 3.51 7.83 27.96
C THR A 85 2.22 7.38 27.28
N HIS A 86 1.55 6.34 27.78
CA HIS A 86 0.43 5.70 27.10
C HIS A 86 -0.88 6.48 27.18
N GLU A 87 -1.15 7.23 28.26
CA GLU A 87 -2.39 7.99 28.45
C GLU A 87 -2.52 9.21 27.51
N GLU A 88 -1.43 9.93 27.25
CA GLU A 88 -1.41 11.01 26.25
C GLU A 88 -1.40 10.46 24.81
N PHE A 89 -0.83 9.26 24.60
CA PHE A 89 -0.78 8.58 23.28
C PHE A 89 -2.15 8.00 22.87
N THR A 90 -2.93 7.48 23.82
CA THR A 90 -4.26 6.89 23.58
C THR A 90 -5.35 7.93 23.28
N GLN A 91 -5.23 9.17 23.78
CA GLN A 91 -6.13 10.25 23.36
C GLN A 91 -5.86 10.73 21.93
N GLN A 92 -4.60 10.71 21.46
CA GLN A 92 -4.25 11.08 20.08
C GLN A 92 -4.70 10.03 19.04
N GLN A 93 -4.76 8.75 19.41
CA GLN A 93 -5.24 7.67 18.52
C GLN A 93 -6.78 7.58 18.45
N LYS A 94 -7.53 8.04 19.47
CA LYS A 94 -9.00 8.22 19.39
C LYS A 94 -9.42 9.13 18.22
N ASN A 95 -8.52 9.99 17.74
CA ASN A 95 -8.73 10.92 16.63
C ASN A 95 -8.29 10.37 15.25
N HIS A 96 -7.98 9.08 15.11
CA HIS A 96 -7.49 8.47 13.86
C HIS A 96 -8.49 7.62 13.09
N PHE A 97 -9.71 7.40 13.59
CA PHE A 97 -10.72 6.59 12.92
C PHE A 97 -11.93 7.42 12.50
N ARG A 98 -12.36 7.23 11.26
CA ARG A 98 -13.58 7.84 10.74
C ARG A 98 -14.80 7.10 11.26
N THR A 99 -15.77 7.83 11.80
CA THR A 99 -17.07 7.31 12.25
C THR A 99 -18.22 7.60 11.27
N ASP A 100 -17.88 8.17 10.11
CA ASP A 100 -18.86 8.54 9.10
C ASP A 100 -19.48 7.32 8.39
N THR A 101 -20.72 7.49 7.94
CA THR A 101 -21.52 6.46 7.25
C THR A 101 -21.29 6.43 5.74
N LYS A 102 -20.55 7.40 5.20
CA LYS A 102 -20.16 7.43 3.79
C LYS A 102 -18.96 6.52 3.56
N TYR A 103 -19.19 5.40 2.87
CA TYR A 103 -18.12 4.52 2.45
C TYR A 103 -17.30 5.13 1.33
N ASN A 104 -15.98 5.04 1.47
CA ASN A 104 -15.03 5.41 0.43
C ASN A 104 -14.78 4.22 -0.51
N TYR A 105 -14.06 4.44 -1.61
CA TYR A 105 -13.60 3.40 -2.53
C TYR A 105 -12.90 2.26 -1.79
N TYR A 106 -11.94 2.58 -0.90
CA TYR A 106 -11.23 1.57 -0.11
C TYR A 106 -12.12 0.82 0.88
N ASP A 107 -13.14 1.48 1.43
CA ASP A 107 -14.11 0.85 2.33
C ASP A 107 -14.96 -0.18 1.58
N HIS A 108 -15.40 0.14 0.35
CA HIS A 108 -16.15 -0.78 -0.51
C HIS A 108 -15.32 -1.98 -0.96
N VAL A 109 -14.04 -1.77 -1.27
CA VAL A 109 -13.08 -2.86 -1.54
C VAL A 109 -12.97 -3.76 -0.31
N PHE A 110 -12.73 -3.18 0.87
CA PHE A 110 -12.55 -3.96 2.10
C PHE A 110 -13.84 -4.69 2.53
N GLU A 111 -15.01 -4.07 2.39
CA GLU A 111 -16.30 -4.72 2.61
C GLU A 111 -16.50 -5.92 1.66
N SER A 112 -16.17 -5.74 0.37
CA SER A 112 -16.27 -6.82 -0.62
C SER A 112 -15.31 -7.97 -0.31
N GLU A 113 -14.09 -7.66 0.15
CA GLU A 113 -13.12 -8.64 0.60
C GLU A 113 -13.61 -9.44 1.82
N ILE A 114 -14.19 -8.77 2.82
CA ILE A 114 -14.81 -9.44 3.98
C ILE A 114 -15.93 -10.39 3.53
N ASN A 115 -16.81 -9.92 2.63
CA ASN A 115 -17.90 -10.73 2.11
C ASN A 115 -17.39 -11.95 1.33
N ARG A 116 -16.34 -11.77 0.51
CA ARG A 116 -15.69 -12.85 -0.23
C ARG A 116 -15.09 -13.89 0.72
N ALA A 117 -14.38 -13.45 1.75
CA ALA A 117 -13.80 -14.35 2.73
C ALA A 117 -14.85 -15.13 3.51
N ILE A 118 -15.99 -14.53 3.86
CA ILE A 118 -17.12 -15.25 4.50
C ILE A 118 -17.61 -16.38 3.59
N GLN A 119 -17.88 -16.07 2.31
CA GLN A 119 -18.38 -17.08 1.36
C GLN A 119 -17.38 -18.22 1.15
N LEU A 120 -16.10 -17.90 0.89
CA LEU A 120 -15.07 -18.92 0.68
C LEU A 120 -14.87 -19.78 1.93
N THR A 121 -14.91 -19.17 3.12
CA THR A 121 -14.77 -19.90 4.38
C THR A 121 -15.97 -20.81 4.63
N GLU A 122 -17.19 -20.37 4.31
CA GLU A 122 -18.40 -21.19 4.38
C GLU A 122 -18.30 -22.41 3.46
N GLU A 123 -17.94 -22.19 2.19
CA GLU A 123 -17.74 -23.28 1.21
C GLU A 123 -16.64 -24.26 1.64
N SER A 124 -15.56 -23.78 2.25
CA SER A 124 -14.49 -24.64 2.76
C SER A 124 -14.91 -25.43 4.01
N TYR A 125 -15.71 -24.84 4.90
CA TYR A 125 -16.28 -25.58 6.03
C TYR A 125 -17.27 -26.66 5.58
N GLU A 126 -18.11 -26.39 4.59
CA GLU A 126 -19.02 -27.38 4.00
C GLU A 126 -18.25 -28.57 3.39
N LYS A 127 -17.11 -28.29 2.76
CA LYS A 127 -16.21 -29.32 2.17
C LYS A 127 -15.29 -29.98 3.20
N MET A 128 -15.32 -29.55 4.47
CA MET A 128 -14.44 -30.00 5.54
C MET A 128 -12.94 -29.79 5.26
N LEU A 129 -12.60 -28.71 4.54
CA LEU A 129 -11.21 -28.32 4.23
C LEU A 129 -10.72 -27.27 5.25
N TYR A 130 -10.25 -27.71 6.41
CA TYR A 130 -9.88 -26.83 7.53
C TYR A 130 -8.64 -25.97 7.27
N LYS A 131 -7.72 -26.42 6.42
CA LYS A 131 -6.57 -25.66 5.96
C LYS A 131 -7.00 -24.47 5.11
N ASP A 132 -7.93 -24.70 4.19
CA ASP A 132 -8.50 -23.63 3.36
C ASP A 132 -9.37 -22.67 4.18
N VAL A 133 -10.11 -23.18 5.17
CA VAL A 133 -10.79 -22.36 6.17
C VAL A 133 -9.80 -21.42 6.85
N LEU A 134 -8.65 -21.92 7.30
CA LEU A 134 -7.65 -21.07 7.96
C LEU A 134 -7.04 -20.05 6.99
N LYS A 135 -6.81 -20.47 5.74
CA LYS A 135 -6.33 -19.60 4.67
C LYS A 135 -7.27 -18.43 4.42
N TYR A 136 -8.54 -18.68 4.11
CA TYR A 136 -9.51 -17.63 3.78
C TYR A 136 -10.02 -16.90 5.03
N GLY A 137 -10.35 -17.65 6.07
CA GLY A 137 -11.00 -17.14 7.28
C GLY A 137 -10.08 -16.41 8.22
N PHE A 138 -8.75 -16.58 8.15
CA PHE A 138 -7.78 -15.88 9.00
C PHE A 138 -6.68 -15.19 8.20
N PHE A 139 -5.90 -15.90 7.38
CA PHE A 139 -4.72 -15.31 6.74
C PHE A 139 -5.06 -14.28 5.66
N GLU A 140 -5.94 -14.60 4.72
CA GLU A 140 -6.34 -13.66 3.67
C GLU A 140 -7.12 -12.47 4.24
N LEU A 141 -7.96 -12.70 5.25
CA LEU A 141 -8.69 -11.62 5.92
C LEU A 141 -7.73 -10.66 6.65
N GLN A 142 -6.70 -11.16 7.32
CA GLN A 142 -5.65 -10.33 7.93
C GLN A 142 -4.87 -9.52 6.88
N ILE A 143 -4.55 -10.12 5.73
CA ILE A 143 -3.90 -9.43 4.61
C ILE A 143 -4.81 -8.32 4.08
N ALA A 144 -6.11 -8.59 3.91
CA ALA A 144 -7.07 -7.58 3.45
C ALA A 144 -7.14 -6.38 4.41
N ARG A 145 -7.09 -6.63 5.73
CA ARG A 145 -7.00 -5.57 6.75
C ARG A 145 -5.70 -4.77 6.63
N ASP A 146 -4.56 -5.43 6.50
CA ASP A 146 -3.26 -4.75 6.40
C ASP A 146 -3.17 -3.91 5.12
N ASN A 147 -3.72 -4.41 4.01
CA ASN A 147 -3.87 -3.66 2.76
C ASN A 147 -4.75 -2.41 2.96
N TYR A 148 -5.91 -2.56 3.62
CA TYR A 148 -6.80 -1.44 3.91
C TYR A 148 -6.11 -0.37 4.79
N ARG A 149 -5.30 -0.79 5.77
CA ARG A 149 -4.48 0.11 6.60
C ARG A 149 -3.43 0.87 5.76
N GLU A 150 -2.71 0.18 4.88
CA GLU A 150 -1.67 0.79 4.03
C GLU A 150 -2.24 1.83 3.05
N LEU A 151 -3.41 1.53 2.48
CA LEU A 151 -4.10 2.41 1.53
C LEU A 151 -4.69 3.67 2.23
N CYS A 152 -5.23 3.52 3.44
CA CYS A 152 -5.84 4.62 4.22
C CYS A 152 -4.83 5.49 5.00
N SER A 153 -3.52 5.38 4.75
CA SER A 153 -2.51 6.02 5.62
C SER A 153 -2.33 7.54 5.44
N GLU A 154 -2.90 8.17 4.41
CA GLU A 154 -2.85 9.65 4.24
C GLU A 154 -4.20 10.20 3.75
N GLY A 155 -4.75 11.18 4.46
CA GLY A 155 -5.94 11.95 4.07
C GLY A 155 -7.28 11.36 4.50
N GLU A 156 -7.44 10.03 4.40
CA GLU A 156 -8.70 9.35 4.72
C GLU A 156 -8.50 8.26 5.78
N GLN A 157 -8.95 8.56 6.99
CA GLN A 157 -8.89 7.65 8.13
C GLN A 157 -9.75 6.39 7.92
N MET A 158 -9.31 5.26 8.48
CA MET A 158 -10.05 3.99 8.42
C MET A 158 -11.41 4.11 9.10
N ASN A 159 -12.43 3.43 8.55
CA ASN A 159 -13.76 3.43 9.12
C ASN A 159 -13.87 2.49 10.33
N LEU A 160 -14.21 3.03 11.49
CA LEU A 160 -14.34 2.26 12.74
C LEU A 160 -15.44 1.19 12.66
N HIS A 161 -16.56 1.49 12.00
CA HIS A 161 -17.68 0.53 11.87
C HIS A 161 -17.25 -0.70 11.06
N LEU A 162 -16.52 -0.48 9.98
CA LEU A 162 -16.03 -1.54 9.12
C LEU A 162 -14.95 -2.38 9.81
N ILE A 163 -14.06 -1.74 10.59
CA ILE A 163 -13.09 -2.46 11.42
C ILE A 163 -13.79 -3.30 12.48
N LYS A 164 -14.79 -2.77 13.20
CA LYS A 164 -15.55 -3.53 14.19
C LYS A 164 -16.25 -4.74 13.57
N ARG A 165 -16.86 -4.55 12.40
CA ARG A 165 -17.45 -5.64 11.62
C ARG A 165 -16.41 -6.69 11.22
N PHE A 166 -15.22 -6.27 10.79
CA PHE A 166 -14.11 -7.19 10.50
C PHE A 166 -13.72 -8.01 11.74
N ILE A 167 -13.59 -7.39 12.92
CA ILE A 167 -13.23 -8.10 14.16
C ILE A 167 -14.31 -9.12 14.53
N GLU A 168 -15.59 -8.74 14.44
CA GLU A 168 -16.72 -9.63 14.71
C GLU A 168 -16.72 -10.84 13.75
N VAL A 169 -16.61 -10.59 12.45
CA VAL A 169 -16.56 -11.64 11.42
C VAL A 169 -15.35 -12.55 11.64
N GLN A 170 -14.17 -11.99 11.85
CA GLN A 170 -12.94 -12.74 12.09
C GLN A 170 -13.05 -13.66 13.31
N ALA A 171 -13.66 -13.18 14.40
CA ALA A 171 -13.90 -13.98 15.60
C ALA A 171 -14.89 -15.12 15.34
N ILE A 172 -15.99 -14.87 14.61
CA ILE A 172 -16.98 -15.91 14.31
C ILE A 172 -16.41 -16.97 13.37
N LEU A 173 -15.69 -16.57 12.30
CA LEU A 173 -15.07 -17.50 11.37
C LEU A 173 -14.03 -18.40 12.04
N LEU A 174 -13.30 -17.88 13.03
CA LEU A 174 -12.27 -18.62 13.75
C LEU A 174 -12.80 -19.43 14.96
N ALA A 175 -14.04 -19.18 15.40
CA ALA A 175 -14.62 -19.80 16.59
C ALA A 175 -14.58 -21.35 16.62
N PRO A 176 -14.81 -22.08 15.50
CA PRO A 176 -14.73 -23.54 15.49
C PRO A 176 -13.31 -24.07 15.75
N ILE A 177 -12.26 -23.29 15.44
CA ILE A 177 -10.86 -23.70 15.60
C ILE A 177 -10.32 -23.21 16.95
N CYS A 178 -10.53 -21.94 17.30
CA CYS A 178 -9.98 -21.31 18.50
C CYS A 178 -11.08 -20.65 19.36
N PRO A 179 -11.99 -21.43 19.98
CA PRO A 179 -13.15 -20.87 20.67
C PRO A 179 -12.80 -19.96 21.84
N HIS A 180 -11.79 -20.30 22.67
CA HIS A 180 -11.44 -19.51 23.86
C HIS A 180 -10.97 -18.10 23.51
N ILE A 181 -10.12 -17.97 22.47
CA ILE A 181 -9.60 -16.68 22.02
C ILE A 181 -10.71 -15.88 21.34
N CYS A 182 -11.54 -16.54 20.54
CA CYS A 182 -12.62 -15.87 19.84
C CYS A 182 -13.70 -15.39 20.81
N ASP A 183 -14.01 -16.14 21.87
CA ASP A 183 -14.93 -15.72 22.93
C ASP A 183 -14.39 -14.49 23.68
N TYR A 184 -13.10 -14.49 24.02
CA TYR A 184 -12.42 -13.35 24.65
C TYR A 184 -12.47 -12.08 23.76
N VAL A 185 -12.18 -12.22 22.46
CA VAL A 185 -12.27 -11.10 21.50
C VAL A 185 -13.72 -10.64 21.30
N TYR A 186 -14.66 -11.57 21.22
CA TYR A 186 -16.09 -11.27 21.03
C TYR A 186 -16.68 -10.51 22.22
N GLN A 187 -16.25 -10.84 23.44
CA GLN A 187 -16.66 -10.16 24.66
C GLN A 187 -16.30 -8.66 24.65
N PHE A 188 -15.19 -8.27 24.02
CA PHE A 188 -14.81 -6.86 23.86
C PHE A 188 -15.78 -6.06 22.96
N LEU A 189 -16.40 -6.70 21.97
CA LEU A 189 -17.39 -6.05 21.10
C LEU A 189 -18.80 -6.13 21.68
N HIS A 190 -19.10 -7.23 22.37
CA HIS A 190 -20.42 -7.53 22.90
C HIS A 190 -20.31 -7.99 24.37
N PRO A 191 -20.26 -7.05 25.33
CA PRO A 191 -20.14 -7.40 26.73
C PRO A 191 -21.33 -8.27 27.17
N GLY A 192 -21.03 -9.38 27.85
CA GLY A 192 -22.02 -10.31 28.41
C GLY A 192 -22.65 -11.30 27.42
N LYS A 193 -22.18 -11.37 26.16
CA LYS A 193 -22.61 -12.41 25.20
C LYS A 193 -21.47 -13.37 24.89
N THR A 194 -21.78 -14.66 24.91
CA THR A 194 -20.84 -15.72 24.51
C THR A 194 -20.91 -15.95 23.00
N ILE A 195 -19.76 -16.20 22.38
CA ILE A 195 -19.65 -16.47 20.94
C ILE A 195 -20.42 -17.74 20.52
N MET A 196 -20.63 -18.68 21.45
CA MET A 196 -21.34 -19.95 21.18
C MET A 196 -22.79 -19.77 20.72
N ASN A 197 -23.42 -18.64 21.06
CA ASN A 197 -24.78 -18.31 20.62
C ASN A 197 -24.81 -17.44 19.35
N ALA A 198 -23.65 -17.08 18.82
CA ALA A 198 -23.55 -16.27 17.61
C ALA A 198 -23.99 -17.07 16.39
N LYS A 199 -24.60 -16.37 15.42
CA LYS A 199 -24.98 -16.95 14.13
C LYS A 199 -23.83 -16.75 13.15
N TRP A 200 -23.77 -17.62 12.13
CA TRP A 200 -22.87 -17.43 11.00
C TRP A 200 -23.09 -16.05 10.35
N PRO A 201 -22.01 -15.30 10.03
CA PRO A 201 -22.14 -13.97 9.45
C PRO A 201 -22.77 -14.05 8.06
N LYS A 202 -23.65 -13.11 7.73
CA LYS A 202 -24.27 -13.05 6.41
C LYS A 202 -23.31 -12.39 5.43
N ALA A 203 -22.98 -13.08 4.34
CA ALA A 203 -22.24 -12.49 3.22
C ALA A 203 -23.09 -11.40 2.54
N GLY A 204 -22.49 -10.22 2.35
CA GLY A 204 -23.07 -9.13 1.56
C GLY A 204 -22.83 -9.31 0.06
N LYS A 205 -22.99 -8.23 -0.72
CA LYS A 205 -22.64 -8.24 -2.15
C LYS A 205 -21.12 -8.29 -2.30
N ILE A 206 -20.65 -9.05 -3.29
CA ILE A 206 -19.24 -9.17 -3.64
C ILE A 206 -19.04 -8.54 -5.00
N ASP A 207 -18.34 -7.41 -5.03
CA ASP A 207 -17.97 -6.73 -6.27
C ASP A 207 -16.59 -7.18 -6.73
N GLN A 208 -16.57 -8.21 -7.59
CA GLN A 208 -15.32 -8.83 -8.06
C GLN A 208 -14.41 -7.84 -8.80
N SER A 209 -14.98 -6.88 -9.53
CA SER A 209 -14.19 -5.86 -10.25
C SER A 209 -13.38 -4.96 -9.31
N LEU A 210 -13.92 -4.63 -8.13
CA LEU A 210 -13.21 -3.84 -7.12
C LEU A 210 -12.07 -4.63 -6.50
N ILE A 211 -12.30 -5.90 -6.19
CA ILE A 211 -11.28 -6.81 -5.67
C ILE A 211 -10.13 -6.97 -6.68
N ASP A 212 -10.47 -7.21 -7.95
CA ASP A 212 -9.48 -7.36 -9.02
C ASP A 212 -8.64 -6.08 -9.19
N SER A 213 -9.28 -4.91 -9.10
CA SER A 213 -8.60 -3.61 -9.20
C SER A 213 -7.63 -3.34 -8.04
N CYS A 214 -7.98 -3.75 -6.81
CA CYS A 214 -7.11 -3.62 -5.66
C CYS A 214 -5.92 -4.58 -5.73
N ASN A 215 -6.16 -5.82 -6.15
CA ASN A 215 -5.09 -6.80 -6.37
C ASN A 215 -4.12 -6.34 -7.48
N TYR A 216 -4.66 -5.74 -8.55
CA TYR A 216 -3.86 -5.09 -9.58
C TYR A 216 -2.98 -3.98 -9.02
N LEU A 217 -3.54 -3.07 -8.20
CA LEU A 217 -2.77 -1.99 -7.58
C LEU A 217 -1.63 -2.52 -6.71
N MET A 218 -1.88 -3.55 -5.90
CA MET A 218 -0.85 -4.12 -5.03
C MET A 218 0.26 -4.83 -5.83
N ASN A 219 -0.10 -5.60 -6.85
CA ASN A 219 0.86 -6.27 -7.73
C ASN A 219 1.71 -5.27 -8.52
N THR A 220 1.09 -4.21 -9.05
CA THR A 220 1.81 -3.15 -9.77
C THR A 220 2.76 -2.39 -8.86
N ALA A 221 2.33 -2.04 -7.63
CA ALA A 221 3.21 -1.44 -6.64
C ALA A 221 4.43 -2.33 -6.30
N HIS A 222 4.23 -3.65 -6.17
CA HIS A 222 5.33 -4.61 -5.97
C HIS A 222 6.29 -4.66 -7.16
N ASP A 223 5.77 -4.75 -8.38
CA ASP A 223 6.56 -4.76 -9.61
C ASP A 223 7.38 -3.48 -9.78
N PHE A 224 6.80 -2.33 -9.42
CA PHE A 224 7.49 -1.04 -9.48
C PHE A 224 8.63 -0.98 -8.45
N ARG A 225 8.45 -1.50 -7.24
CA ARG A 225 9.51 -1.62 -6.22
C ARG A 225 10.64 -2.52 -6.70
N LEU A 226 10.33 -3.65 -7.35
CA LEU A 226 11.33 -4.54 -7.94
C LEU A 226 12.13 -3.83 -9.03
N ARG A 227 11.46 -3.10 -9.93
CA ARG A 227 12.11 -2.32 -11.00
C ARG A 227 12.98 -1.20 -10.44
N LEU A 228 12.55 -0.53 -9.37
CA LEU A 228 13.35 0.48 -8.68
C LEU A 228 14.65 -0.14 -8.15
N LYS A 229 14.57 -1.31 -7.51
CA LYS A 229 15.75 -2.04 -7.03
C LYS A 229 16.70 -2.42 -8.17
N THR A 230 16.17 -2.85 -9.32
CA THR A 230 17.01 -3.14 -10.50
C THR A 230 17.66 -1.88 -11.07
N TYR A 231 16.94 -0.76 -11.10
CA TYR A 231 17.46 0.53 -11.57
C TYR A 231 18.63 0.99 -10.70
N THR A 232 18.47 0.95 -9.37
CA THR A 232 19.53 1.27 -8.42
C THR A 232 20.74 0.34 -8.57
N THR A 233 20.52 -0.96 -8.72
CA THR A 233 21.61 -1.95 -8.85
C THR A 233 22.38 -1.77 -10.16
N GLN A 234 21.69 -1.54 -11.29
CA GLN A 234 22.33 -1.32 -12.60
C GLN A 234 23.25 -0.10 -12.61
N GLN A 235 22.92 0.96 -11.85
CA GLN A 235 23.84 2.09 -11.68
C GLN A 235 25.11 1.73 -10.91
N THR A 236 25.06 0.75 -10.00
CA THR A 236 26.23 0.31 -9.22
C THR A 236 27.13 -0.68 -9.96
N SER A 237 26.58 -1.51 -10.85
CA SER A 237 27.33 -2.58 -11.53
C SER A 237 27.92 -2.19 -12.90
N GLY A 238 27.62 -1.00 -13.41
CA GLY A 238 27.95 -0.57 -14.78
C GLY A 238 29.33 0.08 -15.01
N LYS A 239 30.21 0.25 -14.01
CA LYS A 239 31.51 0.92 -14.22
C LYS A 239 32.71 0.16 -13.67
N ALA A 240 33.69 -0.01 -14.57
CA ALA A 240 34.98 -0.65 -14.38
C ALA A 240 35.75 -0.09 -13.15
N LYS A 241 36.52 -0.98 -12.52
CA LYS A 241 37.54 -0.66 -11.50
C LYS A 241 38.34 0.58 -11.90
N GLY A 242 38.21 1.67 -11.14
CA GLY A 242 39.26 2.72 -11.13
C GLY A 242 38.86 4.16 -10.89
N THR A 243 37.59 4.55 -10.89
CA THR A 243 37.23 5.97 -10.66
C THR A 243 36.17 6.09 -9.57
N LYS A 244 36.58 6.67 -8.42
CA LYS A 244 35.66 7.06 -7.35
C LYS A 244 34.70 8.11 -7.89
N SER A 245 33.44 7.74 -8.15
CA SER A 245 32.38 8.70 -8.47
C SER A 245 31.23 8.58 -7.48
N GLN A 246 30.57 9.73 -7.30
CA GLN A 246 29.52 10.07 -6.33
C GLN A 246 28.43 9.00 -6.10
N PRO A 247 27.75 9.05 -4.93
CA PRO A 247 26.68 8.11 -4.59
C PRO A 247 25.60 8.07 -5.69
N PRO A 248 24.97 6.90 -5.93
CA PRO A 248 23.96 6.74 -6.95
C PRO A 248 22.82 7.73 -6.72
N LEU A 249 22.48 8.53 -7.74
CA LEU A 249 21.36 9.47 -7.61
C LEU A 249 20.07 8.67 -7.62
N SER A 250 19.30 8.78 -6.53
CA SER A 250 17.97 8.20 -6.44
C SER A 250 17.07 8.82 -7.53
N PRO A 251 16.20 8.01 -8.17
CA PRO A 251 15.27 8.54 -9.14
C PRO A 251 14.28 9.47 -8.44
N THR A 252 14.13 10.69 -8.96
CA THR A 252 13.25 11.72 -8.36
C THR A 252 11.87 11.71 -8.99
N HIS A 253 11.78 11.32 -10.27
CA HIS A 253 10.54 11.25 -11.04
C HIS A 253 10.31 9.84 -11.59
N ALA A 254 9.05 9.45 -11.72
CA ALA A 254 8.64 8.22 -12.38
C ALA A 254 7.53 8.50 -13.39
N THR A 255 7.65 7.96 -14.60
CA THR A 255 6.59 7.99 -15.59
C THR A 255 6.01 6.58 -15.74
N ILE A 256 4.72 6.44 -15.44
CA ILE A 256 3.97 5.19 -15.59
C ILE A 256 3.26 5.25 -16.93
N TYR A 257 3.46 4.24 -17.77
CA TYR A 257 2.76 4.10 -19.03
C TYR A 257 1.71 3.01 -18.94
N VAL A 258 0.49 3.35 -19.37
CA VAL A 258 -0.69 2.48 -19.36
C VAL A 258 -1.20 2.34 -20.79
N ALA A 259 -1.43 1.10 -21.24
CA ALA A 259 -1.98 0.81 -22.56
C ALA A 259 -3.47 0.50 -22.45
N ARG A 260 -4.30 1.12 -23.31
CA ARG A 260 -5.76 0.82 -23.37
C ARG A 260 -6.08 -0.43 -24.17
N SER A 261 -5.22 -0.77 -25.13
CA SER A 261 -5.40 -1.89 -26.03
C SER A 261 -4.11 -2.65 -26.24
N TYR A 262 -4.24 -3.94 -26.49
CA TYR A 262 -3.13 -4.77 -26.93
C TYR A 262 -2.53 -4.24 -28.25
N PRO A 263 -1.19 -4.32 -28.42
CA PRO A 263 -0.56 -4.14 -29.71
C PRO A 263 -1.21 -5.01 -30.79
N SER A 264 -1.17 -4.55 -32.05
CA SER A 264 -1.84 -5.19 -33.19
C SER A 264 -1.53 -6.69 -33.33
N TRP A 265 -0.27 -7.09 -33.14
CA TRP A 265 0.15 -8.49 -33.23
C TRP A 265 -0.36 -9.36 -32.05
N GLN A 266 -0.51 -8.80 -30.84
CA GLN A 266 -1.03 -9.52 -29.68
C GLN A 266 -2.55 -9.70 -29.78
N THR A 267 -3.26 -8.67 -30.24
CA THR A 267 -4.70 -8.72 -30.58
C THR A 267 -4.98 -9.84 -31.58
N PHE A 268 -4.13 -9.96 -32.62
CA PHE A 268 -4.20 -11.05 -33.59
C PHE A 268 -4.02 -12.42 -32.93
N VAL A 269 -2.97 -12.60 -32.11
CA VAL A 269 -2.69 -13.87 -31.42
C VAL A 269 -3.85 -14.28 -30.50
N VAL A 270 -4.38 -13.36 -29.71
CA VAL A 270 -5.54 -13.58 -28.83
C VAL A 270 -6.78 -13.98 -29.63
N SER A 271 -7.04 -13.30 -30.75
CA SER A 271 -8.17 -13.62 -31.63
C SER A 271 -8.06 -15.02 -32.23
N GLU A 272 -6.85 -15.45 -32.58
CA GLU A 272 -6.60 -16.76 -33.17
C GLU A 272 -6.65 -17.88 -32.12
N LEU A 273 -6.14 -17.63 -30.92
CA LEU A 273 -6.29 -18.54 -29.77
C LEU A 273 -7.78 -18.72 -29.42
N LYS A 274 -8.59 -17.66 -29.47
CA LYS A 274 -10.05 -17.73 -29.25
C LYS A 274 -10.73 -18.62 -30.29
N LYS A 275 -10.36 -18.50 -31.58
CA LYS A 275 -10.87 -19.37 -32.64
C LYS A 275 -10.47 -20.84 -32.42
N LEU A 276 -9.20 -21.09 -32.11
CA LEU A 276 -8.69 -22.45 -31.86
C LEU A 276 -9.35 -23.09 -30.64
N TYR A 277 -9.63 -22.32 -29.60
CA TYR A 277 -10.30 -22.80 -28.39
C TYR A 277 -11.75 -23.21 -28.65
N LEU A 278 -12.48 -22.42 -29.44
CA LEU A 278 -13.85 -22.73 -29.86
C LEU A 278 -13.89 -23.94 -30.83
N ALA A 279 -12.90 -24.05 -31.71
CA ALA A 279 -12.83 -25.15 -32.69
C ALA A 279 -12.52 -26.52 -32.05
N ASN A 280 -11.79 -26.54 -30.93
CA ASN A 280 -11.28 -27.77 -30.31
C ASN A 280 -12.00 -28.16 -29.00
N ASN A 281 -13.29 -27.83 -28.86
CA ASN A 281 -14.12 -28.16 -27.68
C ASN A 281 -13.44 -27.81 -26.35
N TYR A 282 -13.00 -26.56 -26.19
CA TYR A 282 -12.39 -26.03 -24.95
C TYR A 282 -11.01 -26.64 -24.60
N SER A 283 -10.28 -27.15 -25.59
CA SER A 283 -8.88 -27.57 -25.42
C SER A 283 -7.93 -26.77 -26.31
N LEU A 284 -6.85 -26.25 -25.73
CA LEU A 284 -5.79 -25.58 -26.49
C LEU A 284 -4.79 -26.62 -27.01
N PRO A 285 -4.37 -26.54 -28.29
CA PRO A 285 -3.31 -27.38 -28.84
C PRO A 285 -1.99 -27.28 -28.06
N ASP A 286 -1.10 -28.26 -28.29
CA ASP A 286 0.22 -28.27 -27.68
C ASP A 286 1.04 -27.04 -28.13
N SER A 287 1.90 -26.54 -27.24
CA SER A 287 2.72 -25.33 -27.46
C SER A 287 3.59 -25.44 -28.72
N LYS A 288 3.95 -26.66 -29.12
CA LYS A 288 4.66 -26.95 -30.37
C LYS A 288 3.81 -26.72 -31.62
N GLN A 289 2.54 -27.10 -31.59
CA GLN A 289 1.60 -26.90 -32.70
C GLN A 289 1.25 -25.42 -32.86
N LEU A 290 1.11 -24.70 -31.74
CA LEU A 290 0.94 -23.24 -31.74
C LEU A 290 2.17 -22.55 -32.34
N SER A 291 3.38 -23.00 -32.00
CA SER A 291 4.62 -22.46 -32.57
C SER A 291 4.70 -22.60 -34.10
N ILE A 292 4.22 -23.72 -34.65
CA ILE A 292 4.17 -23.94 -36.10
C ILE A 292 3.10 -23.04 -36.73
N HIS A 293 1.90 -22.97 -36.13
CA HIS A 293 0.78 -22.20 -36.65
C HIS A 293 1.05 -20.69 -36.79
N PHE A 294 1.87 -20.12 -35.89
CA PHE A 294 2.21 -18.70 -35.91
C PHE A 294 3.51 -18.37 -36.68
N LYS A 295 4.31 -19.36 -37.09
CA LYS A 295 5.61 -19.13 -37.74
C LYS A 295 5.49 -18.54 -39.15
N ASP A 296 4.38 -18.84 -39.83
CA ASP A 296 4.18 -18.54 -41.26
C ASP A 296 3.25 -17.35 -41.52
N ARG A 297 2.84 -16.60 -40.47
CA ARG A 297 1.89 -15.48 -40.60
C ARG A 297 2.60 -14.13 -40.83
N PRO A 298 2.20 -13.35 -41.84
CA PRO A 298 2.84 -12.08 -42.20
C PRO A 298 2.56 -10.96 -41.17
N GLU A 299 1.51 -11.09 -40.34
CA GLU A 299 1.18 -10.10 -39.32
C GLU A 299 2.14 -10.09 -38.11
N ILE A 300 3.02 -11.10 -37.99
CA ILE A 300 4.00 -11.21 -36.90
C ILE A 300 5.39 -10.93 -37.47
N GLU A 301 5.91 -9.72 -37.25
CA GLU A 301 7.27 -9.40 -37.66
C GLU A 301 8.30 -10.33 -37.01
N LYS A 302 9.42 -10.59 -37.70
CA LYS A 302 10.52 -11.44 -37.21
C LYS A 302 11.07 -11.01 -35.83
N LYS A 303 10.90 -9.73 -35.45
CA LYS A 303 11.27 -9.20 -34.13
C LYS A 303 10.43 -9.78 -32.99
N TYR A 304 9.16 -10.08 -33.23
CA TYR A 304 8.21 -10.53 -32.21
C TYR A 304 8.21 -12.04 -32.00
N GLN A 305 8.82 -12.84 -32.89
CA GLN A 305 8.84 -14.30 -32.78
C GLN A 305 9.46 -14.81 -31.46
N LYS A 306 10.42 -14.08 -30.88
CA LYS A 306 10.99 -14.42 -29.56
C LYS A 306 10.04 -14.09 -28.39
N LYS A 307 9.21 -13.06 -28.54
CA LYS A 307 8.22 -12.60 -27.52
C LYS A 307 6.89 -13.35 -27.62
N LEU A 308 6.59 -13.91 -28.79
CA LEU A 308 5.37 -14.63 -29.10
C LEU A 308 5.18 -15.87 -28.21
N MET A 309 6.21 -16.73 -28.10
CA MET A 309 6.08 -17.98 -27.35
C MET A 309 5.80 -17.75 -25.85
N PRO A 310 6.52 -16.86 -25.15
CA PRO A 310 6.15 -16.46 -23.78
C PRO A 310 4.72 -15.91 -23.67
N PHE A 311 4.27 -15.10 -24.63
CA PHE A 311 2.93 -14.54 -24.63
C PHE A 311 1.83 -15.59 -24.85
N VAL A 312 2.08 -16.58 -25.72
CA VAL A 312 1.15 -17.71 -25.93
C VAL A 312 1.06 -18.59 -24.70
N ILE A 313 2.17 -18.87 -24.01
CA ILE A 313 2.17 -19.61 -22.74
C ILE A 313 1.37 -18.83 -21.67
N TYR A 314 1.61 -17.53 -21.57
CA TYR A 314 0.88 -16.66 -20.64
C TYR A 314 -0.63 -16.64 -20.93
N SER A 315 -1.02 -16.49 -22.20
CA SER A 315 -2.42 -16.49 -22.62
C SER A 315 -3.09 -17.85 -22.39
N LYS A 316 -2.33 -18.94 -22.56
CA LYS A 316 -2.79 -20.30 -22.26
C LYS A 316 -3.03 -20.51 -20.77
N ASP A 317 -2.11 -20.07 -19.91
CA ASP A 317 -2.24 -20.15 -18.45
C ASP A 317 -3.47 -19.35 -17.94
N ILE A 318 -3.72 -18.16 -18.49
CA ILE A 318 -4.93 -17.37 -18.18
C ILE A 318 -6.19 -18.15 -18.55
N LEU A 319 -6.23 -18.74 -19.73
CA LEU A 319 -7.39 -19.49 -20.22
C LEU A 319 -7.62 -20.80 -19.43
N GLU A 320 -6.56 -21.49 -19.03
CA GLU A 320 -6.64 -22.70 -18.21
C GLU A 320 -7.14 -22.41 -16.79
N LYS A 321 -6.69 -21.30 -16.18
CA LYS A 321 -7.11 -20.87 -14.84
C LYS A 321 -8.55 -20.36 -14.80
N SER A 322 -8.94 -19.57 -15.80
CA SER A 322 -10.26 -18.93 -15.83
C SER A 322 -11.37 -19.83 -16.36
N ARG A 323 -11.04 -20.85 -17.18
CA ARG A 323 -11.99 -21.74 -17.88
C ARG A 323 -13.10 -21.01 -18.66
N ASN A 324 -12.98 -19.70 -18.86
CA ASN A 324 -13.98 -18.82 -19.43
C ASN A 324 -13.38 -18.09 -20.64
N VAL A 325 -14.10 -18.13 -21.76
CA VAL A 325 -13.69 -17.48 -23.02
C VAL A 325 -13.57 -15.95 -22.87
N THR A 326 -14.32 -15.37 -21.93
CA THR A 326 -14.32 -13.94 -21.62
C THR A 326 -13.04 -13.46 -20.92
N ALA A 327 -12.24 -14.36 -20.35
CA ALA A 327 -10.96 -13.99 -19.76
C ALA A 327 -9.88 -13.63 -20.80
N LEU A 328 -10.10 -13.99 -22.07
CA LEU A 328 -9.31 -13.54 -23.22
C LEU A 328 -9.82 -12.22 -23.81
N ASP A 329 -11.01 -11.75 -23.38
CA ASP A 329 -11.53 -10.50 -23.91
C ASP A 329 -10.65 -9.34 -23.43
N GLN A 330 -10.41 -8.41 -24.34
CA GLN A 330 -9.34 -7.41 -24.32
C GLN A 330 -9.55 -6.29 -23.28
N HIS A 331 -10.45 -6.50 -22.32
CA HIS A 331 -10.89 -5.49 -21.36
C HIS A 331 -10.79 -6.03 -19.95
N LEU A 332 -9.97 -5.35 -19.13
CA LEU A 332 -10.05 -5.50 -17.69
C LEU A 332 -11.47 -5.14 -17.21
N SER A 333 -11.89 -5.74 -16.10
CA SER A 333 -13.19 -5.46 -15.47
C SER A 333 -13.30 -4.04 -14.90
N PHE A 334 -12.21 -3.28 -14.89
CA PHE A 334 -12.08 -1.94 -14.35
C PHE A 334 -11.16 -1.08 -15.23
N ASP A 335 -11.25 0.24 -15.10
CA ASP A 335 -10.38 1.20 -15.80
C ASP A 335 -9.05 1.38 -15.04
N GLU A 336 -7.95 0.91 -15.66
CA GLU A 336 -6.60 0.99 -15.08
C GLU A 336 -6.14 2.42 -14.84
N TYR A 337 -6.44 3.32 -15.79
CA TYR A 337 -5.96 4.70 -15.71
C TYR A 337 -6.61 5.40 -14.52
N GLN A 338 -7.91 5.20 -14.33
CA GLN A 338 -8.64 5.77 -13.21
C GLN A 338 -8.15 5.22 -11.86
N VAL A 339 -7.89 3.91 -11.77
CA VAL A 339 -7.39 3.28 -10.55
C VAL A 339 -6.00 3.82 -10.18
N LEU A 340 -5.08 3.91 -11.14
CA LEU A 340 -3.73 4.44 -10.86
C LEU A 340 -3.77 5.94 -10.52
N GLN A 341 -4.66 6.70 -11.16
CA GLN A 341 -4.83 8.14 -10.89
C GLN A 341 -5.36 8.39 -9.47
N PHE A 342 -6.36 7.61 -9.03
CA PHE A 342 -6.90 7.71 -7.66
C PHE A 342 -5.86 7.33 -6.60
N ASN A 343 -4.96 6.39 -6.92
CA ASN A 343 -3.95 5.86 -6.01
C ASN A 343 -2.55 6.47 -6.21
N GLN A 344 -2.44 7.62 -6.89
CA GLN A 344 -1.15 8.22 -7.24
C GLN A 344 -0.30 8.56 -5.99
N ASP A 345 -0.95 9.08 -4.93
CA ASP A 345 -0.27 9.40 -3.67
C ASP A 345 0.28 8.15 -2.96
N TYR A 346 -0.47 7.04 -3.00
CA TYR A 346 0.01 5.75 -2.47
C TYR A 346 1.24 5.27 -3.24
N LEU A 347 1.22 5.29 -4.57
CA LEU A 347 2.35 4.88 -5.40
C LEU A 347 3.59 5.76 -5.18
N ARG A 348 3.39 7.07 -4.96
CA ARG A 348 4.46 8.02 -4.63
C ARG A 348 5.21 7.59 -3.38
N ARG A 349 4.48 7.29 -2.30
CA ARG A 349 5.04 6.78 -1.03
C ARG A 349 5.68 5.42 -1.20
N ALA A 350 4.99 4.50 -1.89
CA ALA A 350 5.43 3.12 -2.06
C ALA A 350 6.79 3.03 -2.79
N LEU A 351 7.05 3.96 -3.71
CA LEU A 351 8.29 4.04 -4.48
C LEU A 351 9.30 5.04 -3.89
N ASN A 352 8.89 5.87 -2.93
CA ASN A 352 9.69 6.97 -2.40
C ASN A 352 10.23 7.87 -3.52
N VAL A 353 9.37 8.15 -4.51
CA VAL A 353 9.62 9.05 -5.64
C VAL A 353 8.86 10.34 -5.38
N GLU A 354 9.32 11.47 -5.91
CA GLU A 354 8.71 12.76 -5.60
C GLU A 354 7.50 13.06 -6.49
N GLN A 355 7.61 12.73 -7.79
CA GLN A 355 6.51 12.90 -8.74
C GLN A 355 6.33 11.66 -9.60
N ILE A 356 5.05 11.31 -9.79
CA ILE A 356 4.61 10.24 -10.67
C ILE A 356 3.74 10.86 -11.77
N ASP A 357 4.15 10.71 -13.02
CA ASP A 357 3.34 11.06 -14.19
C ASP A 357 2.70 9.80 -14.77
N ILE A 358 1.37 9.76 -14.86
CA ILE A 358 0.66 8.65 -15.50
C ILE A 358 0.29 9.08 -16.92
N ARG A 359 0.84 8.39 -17.93
CA ARG A 359 0.61 8.69 -19.35
C ARG A 359 -0.02 7.51 -20.07
N LEU A 360 -0.91 7.81 -20.99
CA LEU A 360 -1.45 6.82 -21.91
C LEU A 360 -0.48 6.62 -23.06
N THR A 361 -0.39 5.38 -23.57
CA THR A 361 0.49 5.06 -24.71
C THR A 361 0.14 5.82 -25.99
N ASP A 362 -1.07 6.37 -26.09
CA ASP A 362 -1.58 7.05 -27.29
C ASP A 362 -1.09 8.50 -27.43
N ASP A 363 -0.48 9.08 -26.37
CA ASP A 363 0.01 10.45 -26.38
C ASP A 363 1.35 10.54 -27.13
N ASN A 364 1.36 11.21 -28.30
CA ASN A 364 2.47 11.31 -29.27
C ASN A 364 3.75 12.03 -28.78
N ASN A 365 3.94 12.25 -27.47
CA ASN A 365 5.04 13.03 -26.91
C ASN A 365 5.99 12.13 -26.09
N ILE A 366 6.54 11.12 -26.76
CA ILE A 366 7.38 10.09 -26.13
C ILE A 366 8.80 10.17 -26.72
N ASP A 367 9.78 10.37 -25.83
CA ASP A 367 11.19 10.47 -26.17
C ASP A 367 11.66 9.22 -26.95
N ALA A 368 12.50 9.40 -27.97
CA ALA A 368 12.91 8.36 -28.91
C ALA A 368 13.57 7.11 -28.27
N THR A 369 14.13 7.25 -27.06
CA THR A 369 14.74 6.16 -26.26
C THR A 369 13.72 5.30 -25.51
N THR A 370 12.49 5.80 -25.30
CA THR A 370 11.40 5.06 -24.63
C THR A 370 10.56 4.20 -25.58
N LEU A 371 10.70 4.37 -26.91
CA LEU A 371 9.90 3.67 -27.92
C LEU A 371 10.03 2.14 -27.90
N SER A 372 11.18 1.57 -27.56
CA SER A 372 11.36 0.10 -27.57
C SER A 372 10.58 -0.63 -26.47
N ASN A 373 10.27 0.07 -25.38
CA ASN A 373 9.54 -0.48 -24.23
C ASN A 373 8.04 -0.20 -24.28
N LEU A 374 7.58 0.72 -25.14
CA LEU A 374 6.14 1.00 -25.31
C LEU A 374 5.39 -0.20 -25.88
N GLU A 375 6.02 -0.93 -26.79
CA GLU A 375 5.42 -2.11 -27.44
C GLU A 375 5.31 -3.33 -26.50
N ASP A 376 5.96 -3.29 -25.34
CA ASP A 376 5.89 -4.32 -24.29
C ASP A 376 4.82 -4.01 -23.23
N ILE A 377 4.15 -2.86 -23.33
CA ILE A 377 3.08 -2.48 -22.42
C ILE A 377 1.81 -3.21 -22.84
N ILE A 378 1.23 -3.92 -21.88
CA ILE A 378 0.02 -4.71 -22.06
C ILE A 378 -0.98 -4.26 -20.99
N PRO A 379 -2.29 -4.18 -21.30
CA PRO A 379 -3.30 -4.01 -20.26
C PRO A 379 -3.11 -5.05 -19.15
N GLY A 380 -3.12 -4.61 -17.89
CA GLY A 380 -2.82 -5.42 -16.71
C GLY A 380 -1.37 -5.38 -16.27
N LYS A 381 -0.45 -4.86 -17.10
CA LYS A 381 0.99 -4.80 -16.82
C LYS A 381 1.59 -3.44 -17.23
N PRO A 382 1.35 -2.39 -16.43
CA PRO A 382 1.94 -1.08 -16.66
C PRO A 382 3.46 -1.12 -16.50
N ILE A 383 4.16 -0.24 -17.22
CA ILE A 383 5.61 -0.11 -17.17
C ILE A 383 5.98 1.24 -16.57
N VAL A 384 6.90 1.23 -15.61
CA VAL A 384 7.47 2.45 -15.00
C VAL A 384 8.84 2.72 -15.56
N HIS A 385 9.05 3.97 -15.95
CA HIS A 385 10.35 4.51 -16.30
C HIS A 385 10.78 5.55 -15.26
N PHE A 386 11.94 5.33 -14.65
CA PHE A 386 12.50 6.25 -13.66
C PHE A 386 13.35 7.31 -14.34
N ARG A 387 13.10 8.58 -13.99
CA ARG A 387 13.81 9.76 -14.48
C ARG A 387 14.47 10.47 -13.29
N HIS A 388 15.63 11.05 -13.54
CA HIS A 388 16.29 11.93 -12.57
C HIS A 388 16.35 13.33 -13.19
N GLU A 389 15.65 14.27 -12.57
CA GLU A 389 15.66 15.67 -12.96
C GLU A 389 16.75 16.44 -12.20
N ALA A 390 17.34 17.43 -12.86
CA ALA A 390 18.31 18.31 -12.22
C ALA A 390 17.62 19.11 -11.10
N SER A 391 18.19 19.09 -9.90
CA SER A 391 17.67 19.79 -8.74
C SER A 391 18.67 20.81 -8.21
N ILE A 392 18.14 21.89 -7.61
CA ILE A 392 18.93 22.87 -6.86
C ILE A 392 18.66 22.66 -5.38
N THR A 393 19.73 22.57 -4.58
CA THR A 393 19.62 22.49 -3.12
C THR A 393 19.35 23.87 -2.54
N ILE A 394 18.15 24.06 -1.99
CA ILE A 394 17.72 25.28 -1.27
C ILE A 394 17.89 25.12 0.22
N ARG A 395 18.28 26.22 0.85
CA ARG A 395 18.41 26.33 2.29
C ARG A 395 17.13 26.91 2.89
N LEU A 396 16.47 26.13 3.73
CA LEU A 396 15.28 26.49 4.48
C LEU A 396 15.68 26.83 5.92
N ILE A 397 15.48 28.08 6.33
CA ILE A 397 15.86 28.56 7.65
C ILE A 397 14.61 28.78 8.49
N ASN A 398 14.64 28.37 9.76
CA ASN A 398 13.61 28.76 10.72
C ASN A 398 14.08 29.99 11.50
N ARG A 399 13.22 31.01 11.58
CA ARG A 399 13.46 32.23 12.36
C ARG A 399 12.59 32.33 13.61
N GLN A 400 11.86 31.28 13.97
CA GLN A 400 11.06 31.23 15.18
C GLN A 400 11.95 31.20 16.42
N PRO A 401 11.73 32.11 17.39
CA PRO A 401 12.46 32.06 18.65
C PRO A 401 12.08 30.78 19.41
N TYR A 402 13.07 30.15 20.05
CA TYR A 402 12.90 28.94 20.89
C TYR A 402 12.48 27.65 20.15
N ALA A 403 12.53 27.61 18.82
CA ALA A 403 12.33 26.38 18.06
C ALA A 403 13.66 25.64 17.81
N PRO A 404 13.74 24.31 18.00
CA PRO A 404 14.98 23.53 17.85
C PRO A 404 15.40 23.27 16.40
N ASN A 405 14.52 23.52 15.42
CA ASN A 405 14.76 23.21 14.01
C ASN A 405 15.29 24.46 13.28
N PHE A 406 16.61 24.63 13.17
CA PHE A 406 17.22 25.86 12.66
C PHE A 406 17.36 25.95 11.14
N GLU A 407 17.85 24.89 10.47
CA GLU A 407 18.17 24.91 9.04
C GLU A 407 17.97 23.52 8.41
N TRP A 408 17.41 23.49 7.20
CA TRP A 408 17.31 22.30 6.34
C TRP A 408 17.80 22.60 4.94
N SER A 409 18.46 21.64 4.31
CA SER A 409 18.86 21.71 2.90
C SER A 409 18.00 20.74 2.08
N ILE A 410 17.17 21.25 1.19
CA ILE A 410 16.20 20.47 0.42
C ILE A 410 16.44 20.68 -1.07
N PRO A 411 16.55 19.61 -1.89
CA PRO A 411 16.57 19.74 -3.34
C PRO A 411 15.18 20.19 -3.84
N VAL A 412 15.13 21.20 -4.69
CA VAL A 412 13.92 21.62 -5.43
C VAL A 412 14.16 21.39 -6.91
N MET A 413 13.08 21.04 -7.61
CA MET A 413 13.07 20.69 -9.04
C MET A 413 12.25 21.70 -9.84
N ASN A 414 12.45 21.70 -11.16
CA ASN A 414 11.84 22.71 -12.02
C ASN A 414 10.33 22.45 -12.13
N GLY A 415 9.50 23.42 -11.74
CA GLY A 415 8.05 23.25 -11.72
C GLY A 415 7.48 22.72 -10.40
N ASP A 416 8.28 22.71 -9.32
CA ASP A 416 7.80 22.32 -7.99
C ASP A 416 6.77 23.32 -7.44
N THR A 417 5.72 22.79 -6.81
CA THR A 417 4.77 23.58 -6.03
C THR A 417 5.18 23.70 -4.57
N ILE A 418 4.64 24.70 -3.90
CA ILE A 418 4.94 25.00 -2.49
C ILE A 418 4.45 23.88 -1.57
N GLU A 419 3.33 23.24 -1.88
CA GLU A 419 2.87 22.03 -1.18
C GLU A 419 3.88 20.90 -1.25
N ARG A 420 4.59 20.76 -2.37
CA ARG A 420 5.59 19.71 -2.53
C ARG A 420 6.83 20.01 -1.70
N ILE A 421 7.24 21.26 -1.62
CA ILE A 421 8.34 21.68 -0.75
C ILE A 421 7.95 21.48 0.73
N GLU A 422 6.71 21.80 1.10
CA GLU A 422 6.16 21.51 2.43
C GLU A 422 6.21 20.00 2.73
N LEU A 423 5.77 19.17 1.79
CA LEU A 423 5.78 17.71 1.93
C LEU A 423 7.22 17.17 2.05
N ARG A 424 8.15 17.68 1.23
CA ARG A 424 9.58 17.31 1.26
C ARG A 424 10.21 17.73 2.60
N LEU A 425 9.83 18.89 3.13
CA LEU A 425 10.24 19.34 4.47
C LEU A 425 9.66 18.46 5.58
N ARG A 426 8.42 17.98 5.46
CA ARG A 426 7.83 17.02 6.41
C ARG A 426 8.54 15.65 6.36
N GLN A 427 8.90 15.16 5.18
CA GLN A 427 9.59 13.88 5.01
C GLN A 427 11.02 13.90 5.58
N HIS A 428 11.79 14.92 5.24
CA HIS A 428 13.18 15.07 5.67
C HIS A 428 13.34 15.68 7.06
N GLY A 429 12.31 16.36 7.56
CA GLY A 429 12.29 16.99 8.86
C GLY A 429 12.20 16.02 10.04
N ASP A 430 12.55 16.52 11.21
CA ASP A 430 12.49 15.80 12.48
C ASP A 430 11.04 15.44 12.87
N ARG A 431 10.85 14.55 13.86
CA ARG A 431 9.54 14.04 14.31
C ARG A 431 8.53 15.16 14.60
N GLN A 432 8.99 16.32 15.07
CA GLN A 432 8.15 17.50 15.34
C GLN A 432 7.58 18.16 14.07
N LEU A 433 8.31 18.15 12.95
CA LEU A 433 7.82 18.68 11.67
C LEU A 433 6.77 17.77 11.05
N ARG A 434 6.90 16.45 11.23
CA ARG A 434 5.94 15.45 10.77
C ARG A 434 4.57 15.58 11.46
N SER A 435 4.57 15.97 12.73
CA SER A 435 3.36 16.12 13.55
C SER A 435 2.73 17.52 13.48
N SER A 436 3.38 18.49 12.82
CA SER A 436 2.86 19.86 12.74
C SER A 436 1.70 19.98 11.74
N ASN A 437 0.66 20.70 12.13
CA ASN A 437 -0.56 20.84 11.32
C ASN A 437 -0.40 21.93 10.24
N LYS A 438 0.45 22.95 10.46
CA LYS A 438 0.65 24.04 9.51
C LYS A 438 2.12 24.44 9.42
N ILE A 439 2.70 24.29 8.24
CA ILE A 439 3.99 24.88 7.88
C ILE A 439 3.70 26.03 6.92
N ARG A 440 4.20 27.23 7.24
CA ARG A 440 4.13 28.40 6.37
C ARG A 440 5.50 28.68 5.78
N LEU A 441 5.55 28.88 4.48
CA LEU A 441 6.76 29.19 3.74
C LEU A 441 6.76 30.68 3.39
N TYR A 442 7.93 31.28 3.49
CA TYR A 442 8.19 32.68 3.22
C TYR A 442 9.43 32.83 2.36
N TYR A 443 9.47 33.89 1.57
CA TYR A 443 10.63 34.28 0.80
C TYR A 443 11.02 35.74 1.05
N PHE A 444 12.28 36.09 0.75
CA PHE A 444 12.76 37.46 0.92
C PHE A 444 12.33 38.33 -0.25
N GLN A 445 11.78 39.50 0.03
CA GLN A 445 11.46 40.48 -1.01
C GLN A 445 12.71 40.95 -1.77
N ASN A 446 13.88 40.98 -1.10
CA ASN A 446 15.20 41.27 -1.68
C ASN A 446 16.26 40.32 -1.09
N TRP A 447 16.47 39.16 -1.72
CA TRP A 447 17.31 38.11 -1.16
C TRP A 447 18.79 38.53 -0.98
N GLU A 448 19.36 39.37 -1.86
CA GLU A 448 20.77 39.81 -1.77
C GLU A 448 21.08 40.59 -0.49
N PHE A 449 20.09 41.35 0.00
CA PHE A 449 20.26 42.25 1.13
C PHE A 449 19.93 41.55 2.46
N TYR A 450 18.81 40.83 2.51
CA TYR A 450 18.30 40.22 3.75
C TYR A 450 19.03 38.96 4.18
N THR A 451 19.80 38.32 3.29
CA THR A 451 20.68 37.20 3.63
C THR A 451 21.93 37.64 4.40
N ARG A 452 22.29 38.92 4.34
CA ARG A 452 23.46 39.52 5.01
C ARG A 452 23.12 40.24 6.32
N GLN A 453 21.84 40.34 6.68
CA GLN A 453 21.38 40.96 7.91
C GLN A 453 21.15 39.93 9.02
N LEU A 454 21.57 40.27 10.24
CA LEU A 454 21.26 39.46 11.42
C LEU A 454 19.74 39.45 11.68
N PRO A 455 19.12 38.27 11.86
CA PRO A 455 17.71 38.19 12.22
C PRO A 455 17.45 38.88 13.57
N ASN A 456 16.46 39.77 13.62
CA ASN A 456 16.02 40.39 14.87
C ASN A 456 14.97 39.51 15.56
N ILE A 457 15.22 39.13 16.81
CA ILE A 457 14.35 38.26 17.63
C ILE A 457 12.98 38.92 17.86
N ALA A 458 12.91 40.25 17.91
CA ALA A 458 11.67 40.98 18.20
C ALA A 458 10.68 41.03 17.00
N THR A 459 11.17 40.87 15.77
CA THR A 459 10.36 40.97 14.54
C THR A 459 10.78 39.90 13.53
N PRO A 460 10.41 38.63 13.74
CA PRO A 460 10.88 37.51 12.92
C PRO A 460 10.35 37.53 11.47
N LEU A 461 9.26 38.27 11.20
CA LEU A 461 8.61 38.39 9.89
C LEU A 461 9.11 39.58 9.04
N HIS A 462 10.06 40.37 9.52
CA HIS A 462 10.47 41.59 8.81
C HIS A 462 11.18 41.28 7.47
N GLY A 463 10.66 41.83 6.36
CA GLY A 463 11.22 41.67 5.02
C GLY A 463 10.90 40.33 4.33
N LEU A 464 9.96 39.57 4.91
CA LEU A 464 9.47 38.30 4.39
C LEU A 464 8.09 38.48 3.75
N VAL A 465 7.88 37.83 2.61
CA VAL A 465 6.60 37.72 1.93
C VAL A 465 6.11 36.27 2.07
N GLU A 466 4.87 36.09 2.52
CA GLU A 466 4.24 34.78 2.65
C GLU A 466 3.81 34.29 1.27
N PHE A 467 4.00 33.00 1.01
CA PHE A 467 3.37 32.38 -0.16
C PHE A 467 1.88 32.14 0.14
N GLU A 468 1.01 33.00 -0.37
CA GLU A 468 -0.44 32.92 -0.12
C GLU A 468 -1.10 31.75 -0.86
N ASN A 469 -0.61 31.40 -2.06
CA ASN A 469 -1.12 30.28 -2.85
C ASN A 469 -0.19 29.09 -2.81
N LYS A 470 -0.65 28.01 -2.19
CA LYS A 470 0.04 26.72 -2.16
C LYS A 470 0.33 26.09 -3.54
N ASN A 471 -0.41 26.50 -4.57
CA ASN A 471 -0.28 26.01 -5.96
C ASN A 471 0.71 26.80 -6.83
N GLU A 472 1.41 27.80 -6.27
CA GLU A 472 2.41 28.54 -7.05
C GLU A 472 3.56 27.63 -7.48
N VAL A 473 3.90 27.71 -8.77
CA VAL A 473 4.91 26.89 -9.41
C VAL A 473 6.23 27.65 -9.43
N LEU A 474 7.27 27.06 -8.83
CA LEU A 474 8.61 27.62 -8.82
C LEU A 474 9.40 27.09 -10.02
N GLN A 475 10.01 28.01 -10.77
CA GLN A 475 10.91 27.68 -11.86
C GLN A 475 12.36 27.76 -11.38
N ILE A 476 13.19 26.89 -11.94
CA ILE A 476 14.60 26.80 -11.58
C ILE A 476 15.48 27.44 -12.65
N ASP A 477 16.38 28.31 -12.21
CA ASP A 477 17.45 28.83 -13.05
C ASP A 477 18.78 28.11 -12.76
N LEU A 478 19.04 27.04 -13.53
CA LEU A 478 20.25 26.19 -13.43
C LEU A 478 21.60 26.94 -13.50
N PRO A 479 21.81 27.95 -14.37
CA PRO A 479 23.09 28.68 -14.43
C PRO A 479 23.37 29.54 -13.19
N HIS A 480 22.34 30.09 -12.55
CA HIS A 480 22.50 31.01 -11.41
C HIS A 480 22.31 30.34 -10.04
N GLY A 481 21.72 29.14 -10.01
CA GLY A 481 21.53 28.43 -8.75
C GLY A 481 20.37 28.98 -7.92
N THR A 482 19.43 29.71 -8.55
CA THR A 482 18.37 30.48 -7.88
C THR A 482 16.97 30.03 -8.30
N LEU A 483 15.99 30.36 -7.45
CA LEU A 483 14.57 30.14 -7.70
C LEU A 483 13.94 31.36 -8.36
N VAL A 484 13.12 31.12 -9.39
CA VAL A 484 12.34 32.15 -10.06
C VAL A 484 10.85 31.89 -9.84
N LEU A 485 10.13 32.91 -9.38
CA LEU A 485 8.67 32.91 -9.31
C LEU A 485 8.11 33.90 -10.33
N GLY A 486 7.55 33.38 -11.42
CA GLY A 486 7.12 34.18 -12.56
C GLY A 486 8.31 34.88 -13.23
N GLU A 487 8.51 36.17 -12.94
CA GLU A 487 9.64 36.98 -13.43
C GLU A 487 10.59 37.44 -12.30
N GLN A 488 10.29 37.13 -11.04
CA GLN A 488 11.08 37.56 -9.89
C GLN A 488 12.07 36.48 -9.42
N ASP A 489 13.35 36.83 -9.30
CA ASP A 489 14.37 35.98 -8.70
C ASP A 489 14.31 36.07 -7.16
N ILE A 490 14.05 34.92 -6.53
CA ILE A 490 13.86 34.74 -5.09
C ILE A 490 15.18 34.27 -4.42
N GLY A 491 16.20 33.89 -5.19
CA GLY A 491 17.47 33.40 -4.68
C GLY A 491 17.40 31.94 -4.20
N ASN A 492 18.32 31.55 -3.29
CA ASN A 492 18.51 30.14 -2.87
C ASN A 492 18.17 29.89 -1.38
N ILE A 493 17.50 30.85 -0.72
CA ILE A 493 17.19 30.77 0.72
C ILE A 493 15.71 31.07 0.93
N LEU A 494 15.01 30.12 1.55
CA LEU A 494 13.62 30.25 1.98
C LEU A 494 13.53 30.23 3.51
N VAL A 495 12.46 30.78 4.07
CA VAL A 495 12.20 30.78 5.50
C VAL A 495 10.92 30.00 5.78
N TYR A 496 10.94 29.12 6.77
CA TYR A 496 9.74 28.38 7.17
C TYR A 496 9.39 28.65 8.63
N PHE A 497 8.10 28.61 8.94
CA PHE A 497 7.54 28.72 10.27
C PHE A 497 6.62 27.53 10.52
N VAL A 498 6.69 26.96 11.73
CA VAL A 498 5.86 25.84 12.17
C VAL A 498 4.84 26.37 13.19
N GLU A 499 3.54 26.19 12.92
CA GLU A 499 2.44 26.55 13.84
C GLU A 499 1.87 25.34 14.57
#